data_AF-A0A149PZ52-F1
#
_entry.id   AF-A0A149PZ52-F1
#
_cell.length_a   1.000
_cell.length_b   1.000
_cell.length_c   1.000
_cell.angle_alpha   90.00
_cell.angle_beta   90.00
_cell.angle_gamma   90.00
#
_symmetry.space_group_name_H-M   'P 1'
#
loop_
_entity.id
_entity.type
_entity.pdbx_description
1 polymer ?
#
loop_
_entity_poly.entity_id
_entity_poly.type
_entity_poly.pdbx_seq_one_letter_code
_entity_poly.pdbx_strand_id
1 'polypeptide(L)'
;MYDYYYEYDIYEFIEGNVSYIVRAYVDEPEDAHFLKMKGEGDEEWRIMKERDKDTPLFKEAVAYLKNKGKPNIQCFMGDDRGRSGNGYVDL
;
A
#
# COMPACT_ATOMS: atom_id res chain seq x y z
N MET A 1 15.87 28.91 -1.80
CA MET A 1 15.93 27.48 -1.44
C MET A 1 14.48 27.01 -1.42
N TYR A 2 14.08 26.15 -2.35
CA TYR A 2 12.69 25.66 -2.39
C TYR A 2 12.59 24.48 -1.44
N ASP A 3 11.77 24.64 -0.40
CA ASP A 3 11.39 23.55 0.51
C ASP A 3 10.11 22.93 -0.08
N TYR A 4 10.24 21.76 -0.70
CA TYR A 4 9.10 21.03 -1.24
C TYR A 4 8.44 20.26 -0.09
N TYR A 5 7.38 20.84 0.47
CA TYR A 5 6.52 20.16 1.44
C TYR A 5 5.48 19.34 0.69
N TYR A 6 5.63 18.01 0.74
CA TYR A 6 4.60 17.10 0.27
C TYR A 6 3.61 16.83 1.39
N GLU A 7 2.34 17.16 1.17
CA GLU A 7 1.25 16.80 2.06
C GLU A 7 0.65 15.46 1.59
N TYR A 8 0.47 14.54 2.52
CA TYR A 8 -0.11 13.24 2.24
C TYR A 8 -0.90 12.71 3.44
N ASP A 9 -1.94 11.95 3.13
CA ASP A 9 -2.63 11.11 4.09
C ASP A 9 -1.93 9.74 4.21
N ILE A 10 -1.92 9.21 5.42
CA ILE A 10 -1.55 7.82 5.68
C ILE A 10 -2.78 7.07 6.17
N TYR A 11 -3.11 5.99 5.48
CA TYR A 11 -4.12 5.04 5.90
C TYR A 11 -3.43 3.80 6.44
N GLU A 12 -3.87 3.35 7.61
CA GLU A 12 -3.49 2.05 8.17
C GLU A 12 -4.74 1.19 8.25
N PHE A 13 -4.73 0.07 7.52
CA PHE A 13 -5.79 -0.93 7.58
C PHE A 13 -5.30 -2.10 8.43
N ILE A 14 -6.07 -2.50 9.44
CA ILE A 14 -5.70 -3.54 10.39
C ILE A 14 -6.87 -4.50 10.59
N GLU A 15 -6.58 -5.79 10.47
CA GLU A 15 -7.48 -6.87 10.88
C GLU A 15 -6.66 -7.96 11.56
N GLY A 16 -6.91 -8.17 12.87
CA GLY A 16 -6.12 -9.09 13.68
C GLY A 16 -4.63 -8.76 13.65
N ASN A 17 -3.82 -9.70 13.14
CA ASN A 17 -2.37 -9.58 13.02
C ASN A 17 -1.89 -9.14 11.63
N VAL A 18 -2.82 -8.78 10.72
CA VAL A 18 -2.48 -8.31 9.38
C VAL A 18 -2.72 -6.81 9.30
N SER A 19 -1.72 -6.08 8.78
CA SER A 19 -1.80 -4.63 8.60
C SER A 19 -1.21 -4.17 7.28
N TYR A 20 -1.79 -3.13 6.68
CA TYR A 20 -1.30 -2.47 5.45
C TYR A 20 -1.17 -0.97 5.66
N ILE A 21 -0.06 -0.39 5.17
CA ILE A 21 0.14 1.07 5.12
C ILE A 21 -0.04 1.55 3.69
N VAL A 22 -0.90 2.55 3.53
CA VAL A 22 -1.18 3.22 2.27
C VAL A 22 -0.89 4.70 2.41
N ARG A 23 -0.26 5.28 1.40
CA ARG A 23 -0.03 6.71 1.30
C ARG A 23 -0.81 7.28 0.12
N ALA A 24 -1.44 8.43 0.31
CA ALA A 24 -2.08 9.19 -0.77
C ALA A 24 -1.66 10.66 -0.67
N TYR A 25 -1.17 11.23 -1.75
CA TYR A 25 -0.78 12.64 -1.76
C TYR A 25 -2.01 13.54 -1.90
N VAL A 26 -1.98 14.71 -1.26
CA VAL A 26 -3.09 15.67 -1.33
C VAL A 26 -3.22 16.24 -2.75
N ASP A 27 -2.10 16.44 -3.44
CA ASP A 27 -2.07 16.96 -4.82
C ASP A 27 -2.46 15.91 -5.87
N GLU A 28 -2.43 14.62 -5.53
CA GLU A 28 -2.83 13.49 -6.37
C GLU A 28 -3.99 12.74 -5.69
N PRO A 29 -5.18 13.39 -5.57
CA PRO A 29 -6.25 12.89 -4.72
C PRO A 29 -6.87 11.58 -5.21
N GLU A 30 -6.67 11.23 -6.49
CA GLU A 30 -7.15 10.01 -7.13
C GLU A 30 -6.21 8.81 -6.91
N ASP A 31 -5.01 9.05 -6.39
CA ASP A 31 -3.96 8.04 -6.26
C ASP A 31 -3.81 7.55 -4.80
N ALA A 32 -3.51 6.26 -4.68
CA ALA A 32 -3.17 5.60 -3.43
C ALA A 32 -2.09 4.54 -3.63
N HIS A 33 -1.10 4.54 -2.75
CA HIS A 33 0.06 3.65 -2.86
C HIS A 33 0.20 2.80 -1.61
N PHE A 34 -0.02 1.50 -1.72
CA PHE A 34 0.35 0.55 -0.67
C PHE A 34 1.88 0.46 -0.59
N LEU A 35 2.44 0.72 0.58
CA LEU A 35 3.89 0.83 0.75
C LEU A 35 4.53 -0.42 1.38
N LYS A 36 3.86 -0.99 2.37
CA LYS A 36 4.37 -2.06 3.22
C LYS A 36 3.24 -2.72 3.99
N MET A 37 3.52 -3.89 4.53
CA MET A 37 2.57 -4.64 5.34
C MET A 37 3.23 -5.36 6.52
N LYS A 38 2.41 -5.79 7.49
CA LYS A 38 2.74 -6.82 8.47
C LYS A 38 1.78 -7.98 8.25
N GLY A 39 2.31 -9.17 8.02
CA GLY A 39 1.53 -10.39 7.88
C GLY A 39 1.35 -11.09 9.21
N GLU A 40 0.58 -12.17 9.20
CA GLU A 40 0.43 -13.00 10.39
C GLU A 40 1.79 -13.58 10.81
N GLY A 41 2.24 -13.23 12.01
CA GLY A 41 3.53 -13.63 12.56
C GLY A 41 4.72 -12.74 12.16
N ASP A 42 4.51 -11.69 11.36
CA ASP A 42 5.57 -10.72 11.07
C ASP A 42 5.73 -9.74 12.25
N GLU A 43 6.93 -9.68 12.82
CA GLU A 43 7.26 -8.72 13.89
C GLU A 43 7.49 -7.30 13.32
N GLU A 44 8.07 -7.24 12.12
CA GLU A 44 8.50 -6.01 11.45
C GLU A 44 7.73 -5.76 10.15
N TRP A 45 7.64 -4.49 9.74
CA TRP A 45 7.06 -4.15 8.44
C TRP A 45 7.93 -4.67 7.30
N ARG A 46 7.30 -5.24 6.27
CA ARG A 46 7.98 -5.71 5.06
C ARG A 46 7.30 -5.24 3.79
N ILE A 47 8.04 -5.35 2.68
CA ILE A 47 7.49 -5.12 1.35
C ILE A 47 6.45 -6.20 1.03
N MET A 48 5.43 -5.81 0.29
CA MET A 48 4.38 -6.70 -0.16
C MET A 48 4.89 -7.66 -1.24
N LYS A 49 4.28 -8.84 -1.27
CA LYS A 49 4.44 -9.90 -2.26
C LYS A 49 3.10 -10.15 -2.91
N GLU A 50 3.10 -10.84 -4.05
CA GLU A 50 1.85 -11.06 -4.81
C GLU A 50 0.78 -11.76 -3.96
N ARG A 51 1.17 -12.77 -3.17
CA ARG A 51 0.28 -13.51 -2.27
C ARG A 51 -0.42 -12.65 -1.23
N ASP A 52 0.13 -11.48 -0.91
CA ASP A 52 -0.42 -10.60 0.12
C ASP A 52 -1.62 -9.81 -0.39
N LYS A 53 -1.89 -9.80 -1.71
CA LYS A 53 -3.09 -9.20 -2.32
C LYS A 53 -4.33 -10.09 -2.17
N ASP A 54 -4.15 -11.37 -1.87
CA ASP A 54 -5.26 -12.32 -1.77
C ASP A 54 -6.03 -12.22 -0.45
N THR A 55 -5.50 -11.51 0.55
CA THR A 55 -6.13 -11.39 1.87
C THR A 55 -7.48 -10.66 1.80
N PRO A 56 -8.45 -11.03 2.66
CA PRO A 56 -9.72 -10.31 2.75
C PRO A 56 -9.52 -8.82 3.07
N LEU A 57 -8.67 -8.52 4.06
CA LEU A 57 -8.32 -7.14 4.44
C LEU A 57 -7.81 -6.30 3.28
N PHE A 58 -6.95 -6.86 2.42
CA PHE A 58 -6.44 -6.14 1.25
C PHE A 58 -7.58 -5.77 0.28
N LYS A 59 -8.48 -6.71 0.01
CA LYS A 59 -9.64 -6.50 -0.88
C LYS A 59 -10.59 -5.44 -0.32
N GLU A 60 -10.84 -5.46 0.98
CA GLU A 60 -11.67 -4.44 1.64
C GLU A 60 -11.01 -3.07 1.67
N ALA A 61 -9.69 -3.00 1.93
CA ALA A 61 -8.93 -1.76 1.86
C ALA A 61 -8.98 -1.13 0.46
N VAL A 62 -8.80 -1.94 -0.59
CA VAL A 62 -8.94 -1.51 -1.99
C VAL A 62 -10.35 -0.98 -2.26
N ALA A 63 -11.39 -1.72 -1.83
CA ALA A 63 -12.78 -1.29 -2.02
C ALA A 63 -13.06 0.04 -1.28
N TYR A 64 -12.55 0.20 -0.06
CA TYR A 64 -12.66 1.43 0.71
C TYR A 64 -11.99 2.60 0.00
N LEU A 65 -10.74 2.44 -0.47
CA LEU A 65 -10.00 3.49 -1.17
C LEU A 65 -10.71 3.92 -2.46
N LYS A 66 -11.21 2.96 -3.26
CA LYS A 66 -12.02 3.24 -4.45
C LYS A 66 -13.28 4.03 -4.10
N ASN A 67 -14.02 3.63 -3.06
CA ASN A 67 -15.20 4.35 -2.59
C ASN A 67 -14.86 5.75 -2.03
N LYS A 68 -13.64 5.96 -1.54
CA LYS A 68 -13.13 7.25 -1.06
C LYS A 68 -12.72 8.18 -2.20
N GLY A 69 -12.81 7.74 -3.45
CA GLY A 69 -12.42 8.52 -4.64
C GLY A 69 -10.96 8.33 -5.04
N LYS A 70 -10.33 7.21 -4.63
CA LYS A 70 -8.95 6.85 -5.01
C LYS A 70 -8.96 5.64 -5.96
N PRO A 71 -9.34 5.83 -7.25
CA PRO A 71 -9.45 4.73 -8.21
C PRO A 71 -8.08 4.17 -8.63
N ASN A 72 -7.03 4.99 -8.62
CA ASN A 72 -5.70 4.62 -9.09
C ASN A 72 -4.90 4.06 -7.90
N ILE A 73 -4.82 2.74 -7.81
CA ILE A 73 -4.16 2.08 -6.68
C ILE A 73 -2.95 1.31 -7.17
N GLN A 74 -1.81 1.58 -6.55
CA GLN A 74 -0.56 0.89 -6.81
C GLN A 74 -0.03 0.21 -5.54
N CYS A 75 0.67 -0.90 -5.72
CA CYS A 75 1.35 -1.59 -4.62
C CYS A 75 2.85 -1.58 -4.84
N PHE A 76 3.61 -1.13 -3.84
CA PHE A 76 5.06 -1.28 -3.81
C PHE A 76 5.40 -2.71 -3.42
N MET A 77 5.91 -3.47 -4.39
CA MET A 77 6.15 -4.90 -4.25
C MET A 77 7.60 -5.26 -4.45
N GLY A 78 7.99 -6.33 -3.77
CA GLY A 78 9.28 -6.99 -3.95
C GLY A 78 9.16 -8.12 -4.96
N ASP A 79 10.22 -8.35 -5.72
CA ASP A 79 10.30 -9.51 -6.61
C ASP A 79 10.37 -10.81 -5.80
N ASP A 80 9.37 -11.68 -5.98
CA ASP A 80 9.33 -13.01 -5.36
C ASP A 80 10.39 -13.98 -5.94
N ARG A 81 11.13 -13.58 -6.99
CA ARG A 81 12.06 -14.43 -7.75
C ARG A 81 13.55 -14.11 -7.50
N GLY A 82 13.85 -13.29 -6.49
CA GLY A 82 15.23 -12.99 -6.10
C GLY A 82 16.03 -12.16 -7.11
N ARG A 83 15.38 -11.47 -8.06
CA ARG A 83 16.03 -10.43 -8.87
C ARG A 83 15.91 -9.08 -8.18
N SER A 84 16.98 -8.31 -8.24
CA SER A 84 17.12 -7.00 -7.59
C SER A 84 16.19 -5.96 -8.22
N GLY A 85 14.89 -5.99 -7.91
CA GLY A 85 13.92 -5.02 -8.37
C GLY A 85 12.70 -4.95 -7.46
N ASN A 86 12.51 -3.80 -6.82
CA ASN A 86 11.25 -3.44 -6.16
C ASN A 86 10.57 -2.38 -7.03
N GLY A 87 9.24 -2.37 -7.07
CA GLY A 87 8.51 -1.41 -7.90
C GLY A 87 7.02 -1.33 -7.60
N TYR A 88 6.38 -0.30 -8.14
CA TYR A 88 4.93 -0.16 -8.10
C TYR A 88 4.28 -1.02 -9.19
N VAL A 89 3.18 -1.67 -8.82
CA VAL A 89 2.32 -2.41 -9.74
C VAL A 89 0.88 -1.99 -9.53
N ASP A 90 0.19 -1.71 -10.63
CA ASP A 90 -1.22 -1.29 -10.66
C ASP A 90 -2.17 -2.44 -10.27
N LEU A 91 -3.34 -2.08 -9.71
CA LEU A 91 -4.42 -2.99 -9.32
C LEU A 91 -5.64 -2.96 -10.26
#